data_AF-A0A3M8T5R3-F1
#
_entry.id   AF-A0A3M8T5R3-F1
#
_cell.length_a   1.000
_cell.length_b   1.000
_cell.length_c   1.000
_cell.angle_alpha   90.00
_cell.angle_beta   90.00
_cell.angle_gamma   90.00
#
_symmetry.space_group_name_H-M   'P 1'
#
loop_
_entity.id
_entity.type
_entity.pdbx_description
1 polymer ?
#
loop_
_entity_poly.entity_id
_entity_poly.type
_entity_poly.pdbx_seq_one_letter_code
_entity_poly.pdbx_strand_id
1 'polypeptide(L)'
;MRASFSYSSRKGARPMSAELNGKRVAFLVTDGFEQVELTGPREALEQSGAVVDILSDKEGTVRGWNHDQPADAFAVDATFESAHLDLYDALVLPGGVQNSDTIRLIPAAQKLVKSHDSAGKPLAVICHGSWLLVSCGLA
;
A
#
# COMPACT_ATOMS: atom_id res chain seq x y z
N MET A 1 51.94 -19.79 -24.03
CA MET A 1 51.21 -18.66 -23.41
C MET A 1 49.72 -19.01 -23.36
N ARG A 2 49.19 -19.38 -22.19
CA ARG A 2 47.75 -19.54 -21.96
C ARG A 2 47.37 -18.51 -20.89
N ALA A 3 46.58 -17.51 -21.27
CA ALA A 3 46.01 -16.56 -20.33
C ALA A 3 44.69 -17.14 -19.80
N SER A 4 44.67 -17.51 -18.53
CA SER A 4 43.45 -17.87 -17.80
C SER A 4 42.74 -16.59 -17.38
N PHE A 5 41.53 -16.36 -17.91
CA PHE A 5 40.63 -15.33 -17.39
C PHE A 5 39.77 -15.94 -16.29
N SER A 6 39.95 -15.46 -15.07
CA SER A 6 39.11 -15.78 -13.91
C SER A 6 37.91 -14.82 -13.91
N TYR A 7 36.70 -15.36 -14.04
CA TYR A 7 35.46 -14.61 -13.85
C TYR A 7 35.11 -14.63 -12.36
N SER A 8 35.35 -13.52 -11.66
CA SER A 8 34.92 -13.33 -10.28
C SER A 8 33.41 -13.06 -10.24
N SER A 9 32.64 -14.10 -9.93
CA SER A 9 31.23 -13.96 -9.57
C SER A 9 31.12 -13.27 -8.22
N ARG A 10 30.95 -11.94 -8.21
CA ARG A 10 30.43 -11.23 -7.04
C ARG A 10 28.90 -11.13 -7.15
N LYS A 11 28.20 -12.22 -6.83
CA LYS A 11 26.84 -12.11 -6.30
C LYS A 11 26.95 -11.85 -4.79
N GLY A 12 27.26 -10.60 -4.44
CA GLY A 12 26.96 -10.10 -3.10
C GLY A 12 25.47 -9.72 -3.10
N ALA A 13 24.64 -10.42 -2.33
CA ALA A 13 23.35 -9.89 -1.96
C ALA A 13 23.61 -8.50 -1.36
N ARG A 14 23.01 -7.45 -1.93
CA ARG A 14 23.00 -6.15 -1.25
C ARG A 14 22.33 -6.42 0.10
N PRO A 15 22.92 -6.01 1.23
CA PRO A 15 22.18 -6.04 2.48
C PRO A 15 20.87 -5.29 2.22
N MET A 16 19.72 -5.87 2.60
CA MET A 16 18.46 -5.13 2.56
C MET A 16 18.65 -3.92 3.46
N SER A 17 18.88 -2.79 2.82
CA SER A 17 19.08 -1.53 3.49
C SER A 17 17.73 -1.15 4.10
N ALA A 18 17.72 -0.89 5.40
CA ALA A 18 16.55 -0.41 6.12
C ALA A 18 16.30 1.08 5.77
N GLU A 19 16.17 1.37 4.48
CA GLU A 19 16.12 2.72 3.90
C GLU A 19 14.87 3.48 4.34
N LEU A 20 13.83 2.76 4.77
CA LEU A 20 12.56 3.33 5.19
C LEU A 20 12.38 3.33 6.71
N ASN A 21 13.47 3.15 7.49
CA ASN A 21 13.40 3.25 8.94
C ASN A 21 12.78 4.58 9.40
N GLY A 22 11.79 4.48 10.28
CA GLY A 22 11.04 5.64 10.78
C GLY A 22 10.02 6.20 9.79
N LYS A 23 9.82 5.57 8.63
CA LYS A 23 8.73 5.87 7.71
C LYS A 23 7.50 5.05 8.04
N ARG A 24 6.33 5.67 7.85
CA ARG A 24 5.04 5.01 8.07
C ARG A 24 4.17 5.12 6.82
N VAL A 25 3.64 3.99 6.36
CA VAL A 25 2.86 3.89 5.12
C VAL A 25 1.48 3.35 5.44
N ALA A 26 0.43 4.01 4.95
CA ALA A 26 -0.94 3.54 5.10
C ALA A 26 -1.46 2.87 3.83
N PHE A 27 -2.07 1.70 3.97
CA PHE A 27 -2.85 1.04 2.94
C PHE A 27 -4.32 1.38 3.15
N LEU A 28 -4.96 1.97 2.14
CA LEU A 28 -6.37 2.31 2.21
C LEU A 28 -7.19 1.23 1.51
N VAL A 29 -8.00 0.49 2.28
CA VAL A 29 -8.80 -0.62 1.76
C VAL A 29 -10.17 -0.71 2.45
N THR A 30 -11.17 -1.20 1.74
CA THR A 30 -12.43 -1.74 2.27
C THR A 30 -12.47 -3.25 2.04
N ASP A 31 -13.53 -3.95 2.44
CA ASP A 31 -13.71 -5.36 2.03
C ASP A 31 -13.62 -5.55 0.50
N GLY A 32 -13.09 -6.70 0.08
CA GLY A 32 -12.99 -7.10 -1.32
C GLY A 32 -11.81 -6.46 -2.09
N PHE A 33 -10.74 -6.09 -1.38
CA PHE A 33 -9.48 -5.69 -2.01
C PHE A 33 -8.73 -6.92 -2.52
N GLU A 34 -7.90 -6.78 -3.57
CA GLU A 34 -7.08 -7.90 -4.05
C GLU A 34 -5.92 -8.16 -3.07
N GLN A 35 -5.92 -9.33 -2.43
CA GLN A 35 -5.08 -9.63 -1.26
C GLN A 35 -3.58 -9.48 -1.58
N VAL A 36 -3.16 -9.95 -2.76
CA VAL A 36 -1.74 -9.89 -3.16
C VAL A 36 -1.24 -8.45 -3.34
N GLU A 37 -2.15 -7.51 -3.65
CA GLU A 37 -1.83 -6.09 -3.78
C GLU A 37 -1.66 -5.39 -2.41
N LEU A 38 -2.08 -6.04 -1.32
CA LEU A 38 -1.73 -5.63 0.05
C LEU A 38 -0.51 -6.38 0.55
N THR A 39 -0.53 -7.72 0.54
CA THR A 39 0.47 -8.54 1.27
C THR A 39 1.88 -8.41 0.69
N GLY A 40 2.02 -8.47 -0.64
CA GLY A 40 3.34 -8.36 -1.28
C GLY A 40 3.99 -6.98 -1.06
N PRO A 41 3.30 -5.87 -1.38
CA PRO A 41 3.83 -4.53 -1.13
C PRO A 41 4.06 -4.25 0.36
N ARG A 42 3.18 -4.71 1.25
CA ARG A 42 3.37 -4.59 2.71
C ARG A 42 4.65 -5.28 3.17
N GLU A 43 4.85 -6.54 2.78
CA GLU A 43 6.05 -7.30 3.13
C GLU A 43 7.31 -6.58 2.65
N ALA A 44 7.33 -6.09 1.40
CA ALA A 44 8.48 -5.35 0.88
C ALA A 44 8.78 -4.06 1.67
N LEU A 45 7.75 -3.29 2.04
CA LEU A 45 7.89 -2.08 2.84
C LEU A 45 8.42 -2.37 4.25
N GLU A 46 7.87 -3.39 4.91
CA GLU A 46 8.29 -3.82 6.25
C GLU A 46 9.73 -4.35 6.23
N GLN A 47 10.11 -5.14 5.22
CA GLN A 47 11.50 -5.60 5.06
C GLN A 47 12.49 -4.46 4.80
N SER A 48 12.03 -3.34 4.23
CA SER A 48 12.80 -2.10 4.07
C SER A 48 12.78 -1.20 5.32
N GLY A 49 12.12 -1.61 6.41
CA GLY A 49 12.12 -0.91 7.70
C GLY A 49 10.97 0.08 7.91
N ALA A 50 10.02 0.16 6.98
CA ALA A 50 8.83 0.97 7.17
C ALA A 50 7.85 0.31 8.16
N VAL A 51 7.07 1.13 8.86
CA VAL A 51 5.86 0.69 9.56
C VAL A 51 4.70 0.78 8.58
N VAL A 52 3.87 -0.28 8.51
CA VAL A 52 2.70 -0.32 7.63
C VAL A 52 1.44 -0.46 8.45
N ASP A 53 0.45 0.38 8.17
CA ASP A 53 -0.90 0.30 8.75
C ASP A 53 -1.96 0.07 7.69
N ILE A 54 -3.01 -0.63 8.07
CA ILE A 54 -4.22 -0.84 7.30
C ILE A 54 -5.28 0.14 7.80
N LEU A 55 -5.69 1.04 6.91
CA LEU A 55 -6.80 1.97 7.13
C LEU A 55 -8.04 1.48 6.40
N SER A 56 -9.20 1.59 7.05
CA SER A 56 -10.47 1.19 6.46
C SER A 56 -11.67 2.09 6.82
N ASP A 57 -12.84 1.81 6.28
CA ASP A 57 -14.09 2.52 6.55
C ASP A 57 -14.73 2.11 7.89
N LYS A 58 -14.24 1.04 8.50
CA LYS A 58 -14.72 0.50 9.78
C LYS A 58 -13.59 -0.04 10.63
N GLU A 59 -13.85 -0.17 11.94
CA GLU A 59 -12.98 -0.89 12.86
C GLU A 59 -13.09 -2.41 12.70
N GLY A 60 -12.18 -3.15 13.34
CA GLY A 60 -12.19 -4.61 13.37
C GLY A 60 -11.36 -5.18 12.23
N THR A 61 -12.00 -5.80 11.25
CA THR A 61 -11.30 -6.45 10.14
C THR A 61 -11.91 -6.13 8.78
N VAL A 62 -11.05 -6.15 7.76
CA VAL A 62 -11.41 -6.18 6.34
C VAL A 62 -10.98 -7.50 5.73
N ARG A 63 -11.72 -8.00 4.76
CA ARG A 63 -11.40 -9.23 4.04
C ARG A 63 -10.85 -8.95 2.64
N GLY A 64 -9.69 -9.53 2.35
CA GLY A 64 -9.08 -9.49 1.02
C GLY A 64 -9.51 -10.70 0.20
N TRP A 65 -9.60 -10.53 -1.12
CA TRP A 65 -9.96 -11.54 -2.14
C TRP A 65 -8.72 -12.06 -2.87
N ASN A 66 -8.79 -13.31 -3.30
CA ASN A 66 -7.90 -13.86 -4.31
C ASN A 66 -8.73 -14.03 -5.58
N HIS A 67 -8.61 -13.07 -6.50
CA HIS A 67 -9.48 -12.95 -7.67
C HIS A 67 -10.98 -12.91 -7.30
N ASP A 68 -11.71 -14.00 -7.55
CA ASP A 68 -13.15 -14.11 -7.35
C ASP A 68 -13.53 -14.79 -6.02
N GLN A 69 -12.54 -15.21 -5.22
CA GLN A 69 -12.78 -16.00 -4.02
C GLN A 69 -12.40 -15.24 -2.74
N PRO A 70 -13.19 -15.45 -1.67
CA PRO A 70 -12.80 -15.02 -0.35
C PRO A 70 -11.46 -15.54 0.14
N ALA A 71 -10.63 -14.64 0.67
CA ALA A 71 -9.36 -14.99 1.30
C ALA A 71 -9.31 -14.43 2.74
N ASP A 72 -8.15 -13.97 3.19
CA ASP A 72 -7.88 -13.72 4.60
C ASP A 72 -8.53 -12.42 5.11
N ALA A 73 -8.73 -12.36 6.43
CA ALA A 73 -9.15 -11.15 7.12
C ALA A 73 -7.94 -10.47 7.79
N PHE A 74 -7.89 -9.15 7.69
CA PHE A 74 -6.79 -8.33 8.20
C PHE A 74 -7.34 -7.34 9.22
N ALA A 75 -6.61 -7.18 10.34
CA ALA A 75 -6.95 -6.19 11.35
C ALA A 75 -6.81 -4.78 10.77
N VAL A 76 -7.78 -3.93 11.10
CA VAL A 76 -7.75 -2.50 10.78
C VAL A 76 -7.07 -1.76 11.93
N ASP A 77 -6.03 -1.00 11.61
CA ASP A 77 -5.24 -0.25 12.58
C ASP A 77 -5.91 1.10 12.93
N ALA A 78 -6.59 1.73 11.97
CA ALA A 78 -7.43 2.90 12.20
C ALA A 78 -8.48 3.08 11.09
N THR A 79 -9.52 3.85 11.35
CA THR A 79 -10.52 4.18 10.32
C THR A 79 -10.07 5.38 9.50
N PHE A 80 -10.63 5.55 8.30
CA PHE A 80 -10.38 6.73 7.48
C PHE A 80 -10.77 8.04 8.20
N GLU A 81 -11.76 7.98 9.10
CA GLU A 81 -12.21 9.13 9.87
C GLU A 81 -11.27 9.50 11.02
N SER A 82 -10.68 8.50 11.69
CA SER A 82 -9.79 8.71 12.84
C SER A 82 -8.31 8.88 12.44
N ALA A 83 -7.93 8.48 11.23
CA ALA A 83 -6.57 8.58 10.75
C ALA A 83 -6.05 10.01 10.71
N HIS A 84 -4.96 10.27 11.43
CA HIS A 84 -4.25 11.54 11.38
C HIS A 84 -3.24 11.52 10.22
N LEU A 85 -3.48 12.37 9.21
CA LEU A 85 -2.70 12.43 7.96
C LEU A 85 -1.19 12.64 8.19
N ASP A 86 -0.84 13.39 9.24
CA ASP A 86 0.55 13.74 9.54
C ASP A 86 1.38 12.55 10.01
N LEU A 87 0.72 11.44 10.38
CA LEU A 87 1.38 10.19 10.80
C LEU A 87 1.97 9.41 9.64
N TYR A 88 1.50 9.63 8.41
CA TYR A 88 1.87 8.80 7.25
C TYR A 88 2.76 9.59 6.29
N ASP A 89 3.85 8.96 5.87
CA ASP A 89 4.76 9.49 4.86
C ASP A 89 4.29 9.20 3.43
N ALA A 90 3.49 8.15 3.23
CA ALA A 90 2.93 7.75 1.94
C ALA A 90 1.62 6.97 2.11
N LEU A 91 0.81 6.96 1.05
CA LEU A 91 -0.35 6.07 0.93
C LEU A 91 -0.16 5.06 -0.20
N VAL A 92 -0.68 3.85 0.01
CA VAL A 92 -0.84 2.81 -1.02
C VAL A 92 -2.32 2.56 -1.21
N LEU A 93 -2.76 2.53 -2.47
CA LEU A 93 -4.14 2.30 -2.90
C LEU A 93 -4.21 0.97 -3.68
N PRO A 94 -4.44 -0.16 -2.99
CA PRO A 94 -4.73 -1.43 -3.65
C PRO A 94 -6.02 -1.37 -4.48
N GLY A 95 -6.09 -2.21 -5.49
CA GLY A 95 -7.28 -2.45 -6.30
C GLY A 95 -8.20 -3.52 -5.70
N GLY A 96 -8.73 -4.38 -6.56
CA GLY A 96 -9.90 -5.22 -6.29
C GLY A 96 -11.18 -4.48 -6.70
N VAL A 97 -12.03 -5.13 -7.50
CA VAL A 97 -13.22 -4.50 -8.10
C VAL A 97 -14.15 -3.96 -7.01
N GLN A 98 -14.49 -4.79 -6.03
CA GLN A 98 -15.37 -4.41 -4.92
C GLN A 98 -14.76 -3.29 -4.06
N ASN A 99 -13.47 -3.41 -3.71
CA ASN A 99 -12.77 -2.36 -2.97
C ASN A 99 -12.78 -1.03 -3.72
N SER A 100 -12.41 -1.05 -5.01
CA SER A 100 -12.30 0.16 -5.83
C SER A 100 -13.66 0.84 -6.05
N ASP A 101 -14.73 0.07 -6.25
CA ASP A 101 -16.10 0.59 -6.37
C ASP A 101 -16.63 1.18 -5.06
N THR A 102 -16.26 0.58 -3.94
CA THR A 102 -16.72 1.02 -2.61
C THR A 102 -15.95 2.26 -2.15
N ILE A 103 -14.62 2.16 -2.07
CA ILE A 103 -13.77 3.18 -1.45
C ILE A 103 -13.83 4.53 -2.18
N ARG A 104 -14.00 4.52 -3.50
CA ARG A 104 -14.09 5.74 -4.34
C ARG A 104 -15.27 6.64 -3.99
N LEU A 105 -16.28 6.10 -3.29
CA LEU A 105 -17.48 6.83 -2.88
C LEU A 105 -17.36 7.37 -1.44
N ILE A 106 -16.30 7.01 -0.71
CA ILE A 106 -16.16 7.35 0.71
C ILE A 106 -15.46 8.71 0.86
N PRO A 107 -16.13 9.76 1.39
CA PRO A 107 -15.53 11.09 1.49
C PRO A 107 -14.28 11.14 2.37
N ALA A 108 -14.23 10.34 3.44
CA ALA A 108 -13.07 10.27 4.33
C ALA A 108 -11.82 9.72 3.62
N ALA A 109 -11.96 8.67 2.79
CA ALA A 109 -10.85 8.14 1.98
C ALA A 109 -10.39 9.18 0.94
N GLN A 110 -11.32 9.84 0.26
CA GLN A 110 -10.99 10.91 -0.68
C GLN A 110 -10.25 12.07 -0.01
N LYS A 111 -10.64 12.44 1.21
CA LYS A 111 -9.97 13.49 2.00
C LYS A 111 -8.52 13.12 2.30
N LEU A 112 -8.25 11.89 2.73
CA LEU A 112 -6.88 11.41 2.98
C LEU A 112 -6.01 11.50 1.73
N VAL A 113 -6.52 11.02 0.59
CA VAL A 113 -5.80 11.06 -0.69
C VAL A 113 -5.52 12.49 -1.14
N LYS A 114 -6.53 13.36 -1.16
CA LYS A 114 -6.38 14.78 -1.56
C LYS A 114 -5.39 15.52 -0.67
N SER A 115 -5.42 15.26 0.63
CA SER A 115 -4.51 15.89 1.57
C SER A 115 -3.07 15.38 1.42
N HIS A 116 -2.86 14.10 1.10
CA HIS A 116 -1.52 13.59 0.77
C HIS A 116 -0.96 14.20 -0.51
N ASP A 117 -1.78 14.26 -1.56
CA ASP A 117 -1.42 14.90 -2.84
C ASP A 117 -1.07 16.39 -2.65
N SER A 118 -1.93 17.14 -1.94
CA SER A 118 -1.70 18.57 -1.64
C SER A 118 -0.41 18.81 -0.82
N ALA A 119 0.00 17.84 -0.02
CA ALA A 119 1.24 17.90 0.77
C ALA A 119 2.48 17.44 -0.03
N GLY A 120 2.32 17.05 -1.30
CA GLY A 120 3.39 16.49 -2.12
C GLY A 120 3.92 15.14 -1.62
N LYS A 121 3.11 14.41 -0.83
CA LYS A 121 3.48 13.10 -0.30
C LYS A 121 3.18 12.00 -1.32
N PRO A 122 4.00 10.94 -1.41
CA PRO A 122 3.80 9.86 -2.36
C PRO A 122 2.44 9.16 -2.25
N LEU A 123 1.84 8.90 -3.40
CA LEU A 123 0.69 8.03 -3.59
C LEU A 123 1.09 6.88 -4.53
N ALA A 124 1.04 5.65 -4.04
CA ALA A 124 1.23 4.45 -4.85
C ALA A 124 -0.14 3.84 -5.16
N VAL A 125 -0.36 3.45 -6.42
CA VAL A 125 -1.66 2.96 -6.88
C VAL A 125 -1.48 1.68 -7.67
N ILE A 126 -2.30 0.67 -7.36
CA ILE A 126 -2.21 -0.63 -7.99
C ILE A 126 -3.55 -0.93 -8.65
N CYS A 127 -3.51 -1.39 -9.91
CA CYS A 127 -4.67 -1.89 -10.64
C CYS A 127 -5.83 -0.86 -10.69
N HIS A 128 -6.98 -1.18 -10.10
CA HIS A 128 -8.19 -0.35 -10.08
C HIS A 128 -8.23 0.68 -8.93
N GLY A 129 -7.24 0.66 -8.02
CA GLY A 129 -7.15 1.66 -6.95
C GLY A 129 -7.10 3.11 -7.48
N SER A 130 -6.75 3.30 -8.75
CA SER A 130 -6.75 4.58 -9.46
C SER A 130 -8.12 5.24 -9.56
N TRP A 131 -9.21 4.48 -9.44
CA TRP A 131 -10.57 5.04 -9.40
C TRP A 131 -10.78 5.99 -8.23
N LEU A 132 -10.10 5.77 -7.09
CA LEU A 132 -10.14 6.71 -5.98
C LEU A 132 -9.50 8.05 -6.36
N LEU A 133 -8.39 8.04 -7.12
CA LEU A 133 -7.78 9.28 -7.63
C LEU A 133 -8.69 10.01 -8.61
N VAL A 134 -9.35 9.29 -9.52
CA VAL A 134 -10.32 9.85 -10.47
C VAL A 134 -11.47 10.54 -9.71
N SER A 135 -12.05 9.86 -8.72
CA SER A 135 -13.08 10.46 -7.84
C SER A 135 -12.57 11.68 -7.06
N CYS A 136 -11.25 11.77 -6.84
CA CYS A 136 -10.63 12.93 -6.22
C CYS A 136 -10.36 14.09 -7.19
N GLY A 137 -10.46 13.88 -8.51
CA GLY A 137 -10.06 14.86 -9.52
C GLY A 137 -8.54 14.99 -9.67
N LEU A 138 -7.79 13.90 -9.41
CA LEU A 138 -6.33 13.86 -9.41
C LEU A 138 -5.74 13.03 -10.57
N ALA A 139 -6.56 12.63 -11.55
CA ALA A 139 -6.18 11.78 -12.68
C ALA A 139 -6.82 12.27 -13.98
#